data_AF-A0A317QJS3-F1
#
_entry.id   AF-A0A317QJS3-F1
#
_cell.length_a   1.000
_cell.length_b   1.000
_cell.length_c   1.000
_cell.angle_alpha   90.00
_cell.angle_beta   90.00
_cell.angle_gamma   90.00
#
_symmetry.space_group_name_H-M   'P 1'
#
loop_
_entity.id
_entity.type
_entity.pdbx_description
1 polymer ?
#
loop_
_entity_poly.entity_id
_entity_poly.type
_entity_poly.pdbx_seq_one_letter_code
_entity_poly.pdbx_strand_id
1 'polypeptide(L)'
;MSGTGRVRVAVVFGGRSAEHAISCVSAGSVMAALDPERYEVVPVGITRDGRWVLADAGQRLAIDAGRLPEVTGGTAVSLVGDPAGRGLAVLDAAAAIGPALTEVDVVFPVLHGAYGEDGTIQGLLEMSGLPYVGSGVFASAASMDKEFTKKLLAAAGLPQGDHVVLRDAEGALTADPDALSAADRERLGLPVFVKPSRAGSSIGITKVTDWAQLPKAVATAAAVDPKVVVEASVPGREIECGVLAGRDGGPPEASLPAEIRLKPGTDWYDFDAKYLDDAVEFDVPADLTPEQTRLVQEASRRAYLAMDCEGLARVDFFLGAGPDGRERLVVNEVNTMPGFTPISMFPRMWAASGVSYAELVDRLVASALARAGRPGDQRTPGDPGPRRGRARRAARARARHRLHAHQRHPGGGAAAPATPETVEDLGELLLEEVPSGLPRIPDADLQPPAGAKTVDDVATYADDPARERMVLREYGYRHGWERFWGSTTGPLTSVFLDQFDDTAGAATYARDLAGNDAEVYDGVLRHDPSSLPDGCSLLTVAGADPATGLSGPAAFAWCAHGVFSVGVTAVADDEQAAADEVHDAVRAQLDRLPAA
;
A
#
# COMPACT_ATOMS: atom_id res chain seq x y z
N MET A 1 -1.64 -8.47 32.14
CA MET A 1 -1.68 -7.75 33.44
C MET A 1 -3.10 -7.83 33.96
N SER A 2 -3.27 -8.08 35.25
CA SER A 2 -4.55 -8.13 35.95
C SER A 2 -5.14 -6.73 36.13
N GLY A 3 -6.38 -6.50 35.72
CA GLY A 3 -7.12 -5.29 36.06
C GLY A 3 -8.45 -5.19 35.30
N THR A 4 -9.56 -5.35 36.02
CA THR A 4 -10.95 -5.17 35.58
C THR A 4 -11.29 -3.68 35.43
N GLY A 5 -10.50 -2.92 34.67
CA GLY A 5 -10.69 -1.49 34.42
C GLY A 5 -11.22 -1.20 33.01
N ARG A 6 -11.94 -0.08 32.85
CA ARG A 6 -12.29 0.46 31.53
C ARG A 6 -11.04 0.91 30.80
N VAL A 7 -11.01 0.76 29.48
CA VAL A 7 -9.90 1.23 28.63
C VAL A 7 -9.92 2.75 28.59
N ARG A 8 -8.81 3.40 28.92
CA ARG A 8 -8.67 4.87 28.87
C ARG A 8 -8.31 5.34 27.47
N VAL A 9 -9.24 6.04 26.83
CA VAL A 9 -9.09 6.56 25.46
C VAL A 9 -8.84 8.06 25.51
N ALA A 10 -7.63 8.49 25.15
CA ALA A 10 -7.35 9.91 24.96
C ALA A 10 -7.83 10.35 23.58
N VAL A 11 -8.89 11.15 23.53
CA VAL A 11 -9.38 11.74 22.26
C VAL A 11 -8.66 13.06 22.07
N VAL A 12 -7.79 13.14 21.05
CA VAL A 12 -6.95 14.33 20.76
C VAL A 12 -7.56 15.13 19.61
N PHE A 13 -7.81 16.42 19.80
CA PHE A 13 -8.57 17.24 18.84
C PHE A 13 -8.21 18.73 18.87
N GLY A 14 -8.74 19.49 17.91
CA GLY A 14 -8.45 20.91 17.69
C GLY A 14 -7.23 21.09 16.78
N GLY A 15 -6.15 21.67 17.31
CA GLY A 15 -4.86 21.78 16.64
C GLY A 15 -4.61 23.11 15.95
N ARG A 16 -3.37 23.26 15.44
CA ARG A 16 -2.90 24.42 14.67
C ARG A 16 -3.23 24.26 13.18
N SER A 17 -4.48 23.94 12.89
CA SER A 17 -4.99 23.67 11.55
C SER A 17 -6.16 24.60 11.22
N ALA A 18 -6.37 24.87 9.92
CA ALA A 18 -7.59 25.52 9.44
C ALA A 18 -8.84 24.69 9.82
N GLU A 19 -8.69 23.36 9.92
CA GLU A 19 -9.76 22.42 10.25
C GLU A 19 -10.01 22.24 11.76
N HIS A 20 -9.46 23.12 12.61
CA HIS A 20 -9.59 23.07 14.07
C HIS A 20 -11.04 22.85 14.55
N ALA A 21 -11.99 23.60 14.00
CA ALA A 21 -13.39 23.51 14.39
C ALA A 21 -14.02 22.17 14.02
N ILE A 22 -13.69 21.64 12.84
CA ILE A 22 -14.18 20.34 12.38
C ILE A 22 -13.61 19.22 13.26
N SER A 23 -12.33 19.31 13.61
CA SER A 23 -11.70 18.39 14.56
C SER A 23 -12.43 18.37 15.91
N CYS A 24 -12.80 19.55 16.45
CA CYS A 24 -13.62 19.64 17.67
C CYS A 24 -14.97 18.93 17.52
N VAL A 25 -15.71 19.15 16.42
CA VAL A 25 -17.02 18.50 16.20
C VAL A 25 -16.88 16.97 16.07
N SER A 26 -15.87 16.51 15.34
CA SER A 26 -15.55 15.09 15.20
C SER A 26 -15.25 14.47 16.58
N ALA A 27 -14.46 15.15 17.42
CA ALA A 27 -14.14 14.69 18.76
C ALA A 27 -15.37 14.57 19.67
N GLY A 28 -16.25 15.58 19.67
CA GLY A 28 -17.50 15.52 20.43
C GLY A 28 -18.37 14.31 20.04
N SER A 29 -18.36 13.96 18.74
CA SER A 29 -19.08 12.81 18.22
C SER A 29 -18.44 11.48 18.64
N VAL A 30 -17.12 11.36 18.54
CA VAL A 30 -16.36 10.16 18.97
C VAL A 30 -16.56 9.92 20.47
N MET A 31 -16.41 10.96 21.29
CA MET A 31 -16.58 10.85 22.75
C MET A 31 -17.99 10.38 23.12
N ALA A 32 -19.02 10.83 22.40
CA ALA A 32 -20.40 10.42 22.64
C ALA A 32 -20.70 8.98 22.17
N ALA A 33 -19.92 8.45 21.22
CA ALA A 33 -20.09 7.10 20.68
C ALA A 33 -19.31 6.02 21.45
N LEU A 34 -18.31 6.40 22.25
CA LEU A 34 -17.57 5.49 23.11
C LEU A 34 -18.47 4.96 24.24
N ASP A 35 -18.62 3.64 24.31
CA ASP A 35 -19.41 2.96 25.34
C ASP A 35 -18.83 3.22 26.74
N PRO A 36 -19.57 3.89 27.65
CA PRO A 36 -19.09 4.23 28.98
C PRO A 36 -18.91 3.03 29.90
N GLU A 37 -19.46 1.85 29.58
CA GLU A 37 -19.19 0.62 30.32
C GLU A 37 -17.82 0.02 29.96
N ARG A 38 -17.30 0.32 28.76
CA ARG A 38 -16.03 -0.22 28.23
C ARG A 38 -14.89 0.79 28.28
N TYR A 39 -15.19 2.08 28.10
CA TYR A 39 -14.20 3.13 27.91
C TYR A 39 -14.31 4.24 28.96
N GLU A 40 -13.15 4.77 29.37
CA GLU A 40 -13.00 6.01 30.11
C GLU A 40 -12.39 7.05 29.16
N VAL A 41 -13.11 8.15 28.91
CA VAL A 41 -12.69 9.16 27.93
C VAL A 41 -11.81 10.22 28.59
N VAL A 42 -10.64 10.50 28.00
CA VAL A 42 -9.73 11.59 28.38
C VAL A 42 -9.73 12.63 27.26
N PRO A 43 -10.41 13.79 27.40
CA PRO A 43 -10.53 14.77 26.33
C PRO A 43 -9.30 15.68 26.27
N VAL A 44 -8.48 15.52 25.23
CA VAL A 44 -7.23 16.28 25.04
C VAL A 44 -7.40 17.28 23.91
N GLY A 45 -7.60 18.54 24.25
CA GLY A 45 -7.68 19.63 23.29
C GLY A 45 -6.32 20.22 22.96
N ILE A 46 -6.11 20.62 21.71
CA ILE A 46 -4.99 21.44 21.27
C ILE A 46 -5.54 22.78 20.79
N THR A 47 -5.10 23.87 21.40
CA THR A 47 -5.52 25.23 21.03
C THR A 47 -4.92 25.64 19.67
N ARG A 48 -5.40 26.75 19.08
CA ARG A 48 -4.86 27.28 17.81
C ARG A 48 -3.41 27.77 17.89
N ASP A 49 -2.92 28.10 19.09
CA ASP A 49 -1.52 28.39 19.37
C ASP A 49 -0.70 27.13 19.71
N GLY A 50 -1.32 25.95 19.75
CA GLY A 50 -0.65 24.66 19.92
C GLY A 50 -0.49 24.18 21.36
N ARG A 51 -1.16 24.81 22.33
CA ARG A 51 -1.13 24.36 23.73
C ARG A 51 -2.03 23.16 23.91
N TRP A 52 -1.49 22.14 24.57
CA TRP A 52 -2.21 20.91 24.91
C TRP A 52 -2.88 21.07 26.28
N VAL A 53 -4.18 20.75 26.34
CA VAL A 53 -4.99 20.90 27.54
C VAL A 53 -5.90 19.69 27.74
N LEU A 54 -6.14 19.29 28.98
CA LEU A 54 -7.34 18.54 29.32
C LEU A 54 -8.51 19.51 29.23
N ALA A 55 -9.41 19.24 28.29
CA ALA A 55 -10.57 20.09 28.05
C ALA A 55 -11.54 20.01 29.24
N ASP A 56 -12.14 21.15 29.61
CA ASP A 56 -13.08 21.20 30.71
C ASP A 56 -14.36 20.40 30.39
N ALA A 57 -14.93 19.75 31.40
CA ALA A 57 -16.12 18.89 31.26
C ALA A 57 -17.37 19.60 30.68
N GLY A 58 -17.37 20.94 30.60
CA GLY A 58 -18.45 21.76 30.02
C GLY A 58 -18.15 22.32 28.63
N GLN A 59 -16.99 22.03 28.03
CA GLN A 59 -16.64 22.53 26.71
C GLN A 59 -17.56 21.92 25.64
N ARG A 60 -18.29 22.77 24.91
CA ARG A 60 -19.20 22.30 23.85
C ARG A 60 -18.43 22.07 22.56
N LEU A 61 -18.38 20.81 22.14
CA LEU A 61 -17.70 20.34 20.93
C LEU A 61 -18.69 20.14 19.77
N ALA A 62 -19.55 21.13 19.53
CA ALA A 62 -20.56 21.08 18.48
C ALA A 62 -20.81 22.48 17.93
N ILE A 63 -21.24 22.55 16.66
CA ILE A 63 -21.71 23.81 16.06
C ILE A 63 -23.01 24.22 16.76
N ASP A 64 -23.07 25.46 17.22
CA ASP A 64 -24.23 26.00 17.94
C ASP A 64 -24.61 27.35 17.37
N ALA A 65 -25.82 27.48 16.83
CA ALA A 65 -26.33 28.70 16.21
C ALA A 65 -25.36 29.35 15.20
N GLY A 66 -24.69 28.54 14.37
CA GLY A 66 -23.72 29.00 13.37
C GLY A 66 -22.33 29.33 13.92
N ARG A 67 -22.09 29.19 15.23
CA ARG A 67 -20.76 29.39 15.84
C ARG A 67 -19.99 28.07 15.85
N LEU A 68 -18.80 28.12 15.24
CA LEU A 68 -17.85 27.00 15.23
C LEU A 68 -17.21 26.80 16.62
N PRO A 69 -17.03 25.55 17.08
CA PRO A 69 -16.38 25.27 18.36
C PRO A 69 -14.85 25.49 18.28
N GLU A 70 -14.26 25.81 19.43
CA GLU A 70 -12.82 26.04 19.57
C GLU A 70 -12.33 25.58 20.94
N VAL A 71 -11.10 25.09 21.00
CA VAL A 71 -10.36 24.84 22.25
C VAL A 71 -9.75 26.16 22.72
N THR A 72 -10.36 26.76 23.74
CA THR A 72 -9.95 28.08 24.27
C THR A 72 -9.11 27.99 25.56
N GLY A 73 -9.15 26.86 26.26
CA GLY A 73 -8.44 26.66 27.52
C GLY A 73 -8.70 25.29 28.14
N GLY A 74 -8.15 25.09 29.33
CA GLY A 74 -8.24 23.84 30.10
C GLY A 74 -6.99 23.67 30.97
N THR A 75 -6.84 22.50 31.57
CA THR A 75 -5.65 22.18 32.38
C THR A 75 -4.50 21.80 31.47
N ALA A 76 -3.40 22.55 31.50
CA ALA A 76 -2.26 22.29 30.63
C ALA A 76 -1.67 20.88 30.86
N VAL A 77 -1.40 20.17 29.77
CA VAL A 77 -0.79 18.83 29.79
C VAL A 77 0.30 18.69 28.74
N SER A 78 1.15 17.69 28.91
CA SER A 78 2.11 17.25 27.89
C SER A 78 2.06 15.72 27.77
N LEU A 79 2.26 15.21 26.55
CA LEU A 79 2.46 13.79 26.36
C LEU A 79 3.81 13.37 26.92
N VAL A 80 3.82 12.32 27.74
CA VAL A 80 5.06 11.73 28.23
C VAL A 80 5.72 10.93 27.12
N GLY A 81 6.90 11.35 26.69
CA GLY A 81 7.67 10.67 25.64
C GLY A 81 8.43 9.43 26.11
N ASP A 82 8.45 9.14 27.41
CA ASP A 82 9.01 7.90 27.95
C ASP A 82 7.97 6.76 27.85
N PRO A 83 8.26 5.68 27.11
CA PRO A 83 7.38 4.51 27.01
C PRO A 83 7.03 3.86 28.35
N ALA A 84 7.83 4.08 29.41
CA ALA A 84 7.53 3.63 30.76
C ALA A 84 6.48 4.49 31.49
N GLY A 85 6.32 5.76 31.08
CA GLY A 85 5.44 6.74 31.72
C GLY A 85 4.06 6.91 31.08
N ARG A 86 3.70 6.03 30.13
CA ARG A 86 2.45 5.98 29.33
C ARG A 86 1.33 6.91 29.81
N GLY A 87 1.18 8.07 29.16
CA GLY A 87 0.09 8.99 29.47
C GLY A 87 0.43 10.46 29.33
N LEU A 88 -0.33 11.29 30.03
CA LEU A 88 -0.25 12.74 30.02
C LEU A 88 0.23 13.26 31.38
N ALA A 89 1.23 14.13 31.38
CA ALA A 89 1.67 14.84 32.57
C ALA A 89 0.96 16.19 32.67
N VAL A 90 0.36 16.49 33.83
CA VAL A 90 -0.20 17.81 34.12
C VAL A 90 0.91 18.83 34.33
N LEU A 91 0.87 19.92 33.57
CA LEU A 91 1.82 21.02 33.65
C LEU A 91 1.30 22.08 34.64
N ASP A 92 1.61 21.91 35.92
CA ASP A 92 1.36 22.93 36.94
C ASP A 92 2.56 23.88 37.04
N ALA A 93 2.37 25.15 36.67
CA ALA A 93 3.41 26.18 36.73
C ALA A 93 3.88 26.49 38.17
N ALA A 94 3.08 26.16 39.19
CA ALA A 94 3.40 26.36 40.60
C ALA A 94 4.07 25.14 41.26
N ALA A 95 3.99 23.96 40.64
CA ALA A 95 4.65 22.75 41.11
C ALA A 95 5.87 22.45 40.24
N ALA A 96 7.07 22.52 40.83
CA ALA A 96 8.27 21.94 40.21
C ALA A 96 8.04 20.43 40.02
N ILE A 97 7.64 20.02 38.81
CA ILE A 97 7.46 18.63 38.33
C ILE A 97 6.75 17.75 39.38
N GLY A 98 5.42 17.90 39.48
CA GLY A 98 4.55 16.99 40.24
C GLY A 98 4.21 15.72 39.43
N PRO A 99 4.06 14.54 40.06
CA PRO A 99 3.93 13.24 39.40
C PRO A 99 2.50 12.87 38.91
N ALA A 100 1.62 13.85 38.71
CA ALA A 100 0.24 13.57 38.32
C ALA A 100 0.17 13.16 36.84
N LEU A 101 0.41 11.86 36.60
CA LEU A 101 0.22 11.20 35.32
C LEU A 101 -1.25 10.79 35.17
N THR A 102 -1.89 11.25 34.09
CA THR A 102 -3.12 10.64 33.59
C THR A 102 -2.70 9.53 32.63
N GLU A 103 -2.73 8.27 33.10
CA GLU A 103 -2.43 7.12 32.23
C GLU A 103 -3.46 7.00 31.11
N VAL A 104 -2.99 6.60 29.94
CA VAL A 104 -3.81 6.41 28.74
C VAL A 104 -3.43 5.07 28.11
N ASP A 105 -4.43 4.29 27.72
CA ASP A 105 -4.20 2.98 27.08
C ASP A 105 -4.08 3.09 25.57
N VAL A 106 -4.80 4.04 24.97
CA VAL A 106 -4.87 4.27 23.53
C VAL A 106 -5.25 5.72 23.22
N VAL A 107 -4.68 6.25 22.14
CA VAL A 107 -5.00 7.59 21.65
C VAL A 107 -5.90 7.50 20.42
N PHE A 108 -6.98 8.26 20.39
CA PHE A 108 -7.79 8.48 19.20
C PHE A 108 -7.53 9.90 18.70
N PRO A 109 -6.55 10.11 17.79
CA PRO A 109 -6.34 11.40 17.17
C PRO A 109 -7.47 11.70 16.19
N VAL A 110 -8.18 12.79 16.39
CA VAL A 110 -9.24 13.28 15.49
C VAL A 110 -8.85 14.66 14.94
N LEU A 111 -7.56 14.83 14.66
CA LEU A 111 -6.97 16.02 14.05
C LEU A 111 -7.08 15.90 12.53
N HIS A 112 -7.35 17.01 11.85
CA HIS A 112 -7.45 17.05 10.38
C HIS A 112 -6.41 18.01 9.80
N GLY A 113 -5.85 17.65 8.65
CA GLY A 113 -4.81 18.39 7.95
C GLY A 113 -3.46 18.38 8.68
N ALA A 114 -2.78 19.52 8.68
CA ALA A 114 -1.45 19.68 9.27
C ALA A 114 -1.42 19.23 10.74
N TYR A 115 -0.32 18.59 11.14
CA TYR A 115 -0.08 17.93 12.42
C TYR A 115 -0.95 16.70 12.73
N GLY A 116 -2.07 16.49 12.02
CA GLY A 116 -2.99 15.37 12.24
C GLY A 116 -2.80 14.23 11.25
N GLU A 117 -2.65 14.57 9.97
CA GLU A 117 -2.60 13.61 8.86
C GLU A 117 -1.22 13.53 8.19
N ASP A 118 -0.24 14.31 8.65
CA ASP A 118 1.09 14.43 8.05
C ASP A 118 2.18 13.58 8.73
N GLY A 119 1.81 12.71 9.67
CA GLY A 119 2.72 11.85 10.42
C GLY A 119 3.29 12.49 11.69
N THR A 120 3.05 13.79 11.96
CA THR A 120 3.66 14.48 13.10
C THR A 120 3.14 13.97 14.44
N ILE A 121 1.83 13.89 14.62
CA ILE A 121 1.24 13.36 15.86
C ILE A 121 1.56 11.87 16.00
N GLN A 122 1.55 11.13 14.90
CA GLN A 122 1.90 9.71 14.87
C GLN A 122 3.32 9.52 15.39
N GLY A 123 4.30 10.31 14.93
CA GLY A 123 5.68 10.21 15.40
C GLY A 123 5.83 10.46 16.91
N LEU A 124 5.06 11.42 17.44
CA LEU A 124 5.02 11.67 18.89
C LEU A 124 4.43 10.48 19.67
N LEU A 125 3.41 9.82 19.14
CA LEU A 125 2.76 8.64 19.75
C LEU A 125 3.62 7.37 19.65
N GLU A 126 4.32 7.20 18.53
CA GLU A 126 5.31 6.14 18.34
C GLU A 126 6.46 6.26 19.35
N MET A 127 6.95 7.48 19.60
CA MET A 127 7.98 7.73 20.61
C MET A 127 7.50 7.42 22.03
N SER A 128 6.25 7.74 22.36
CA SER A 128 5.68 7.46 23.69
C SER A 128 5.26 6.00 23.88
N GLY A 129 5.34 5.17 22.83
CA GLY A 129 4.89 3.78 22.86
C GLY A 129 3.39 3.62 23.11
N LEU A 130 2.60 4.66 22.82
CA LEU A 130 1.14 4.61 22.96
C LEU A 130 0.49 4.08 21.68
N PRO A 131 -0.37 3.05 21.79
CA PRO A 131 -1.22 2.63 20.67
C PRO A 131 -2.12 3.79 20.26
N TYR A 132 -2.44 3.89 18.97
CA TYR A 132 -3.31 4.95 18.48
C TYR A 132 -4.16 4.54 17.27
N VAL A 133 -5.35 5.15 17.16
CA VAL A 133 -6.25 4.94 16.03
C VAL A 133 -5.68 5.62 14.78
N GLY A 134 -5.67 4.90 13.67
CA GLY A 134 -5.26 5.43 12.37
C GLY A 134 -3.99 4.82 11.83
N SER A 135 -3.54 5.42 10.72
CA SER A 135 -2.38 5.00 9.94
C SER A 135 -1.04 5.37 10.59
N GLY A 136 0.02 4.65 10.21
CA GLY A 136 1.39 4.88 10.65
C GLY A 136 1.99 6.23 10.21
N VAL A 137 3.18 6.57 10.73
CA VAL A 137 3.91 7.80 10.38
C VAL A 137 4.12 7.94 8.87
N PHE A 138 4.63 6.87 8.23
CA PHE A 138 4.91 6.87 6.80
C PHE A 138 3.64 7.04 5.98
N ALA A 139 2.62 6.21 6.23
CA ALA A 139 1.36 6.24 5.50
C ALA A 139 0.68 7.62 5.60
N SER A 140 0.64 8.23 6.79
CA SER A 140 0.14 9.60 6.98
C SER A 140 0.96 10.61 6.16
N ALA A 141 2.28 10.67 6.36
CA ALA A 141 3.13 11.63 5.66
C ALA A 141 3.10 11.47 4.13
N ALA A 142 3.11 10.23 3.64
CA ALA A 142 3.07 9.91 2.23
C ALA A 142 1.72 10.26 1.62
N SER A 143 0.61 9.97 2.30
CA SER A 143 -0.75 10.28 1.83
C SER A 143 -1.02 11.79 1.78
N MET A 144 -0.44 12.56 2.72
CA MET A 144 -0.57 14.00 2.75
C MET A 144 0.21 14.70 1.63
N ASP A 145 1.32 14.13 1.16
CA ASP A 145 2.11 14.68 0.06
C ASP A 145 1.66 14.11 -1.29
N LYS A 146 0.91 14.91 -2.05
CA LYS A 146 0.33 14.52 -3.35
C LYS A 146 1.34 13.92 -4.35
N GLU A 147 2.61 14.33 -4.36
CA GLU A 147 3.63 13.68 -5.20
C GLU A 147 3.86 12.23 -4.78
N PHE A 148 4.04 11.99 -3.48
CA PHE A 148 4.38 10.67 -2.97
C PHE A 148 3.18 9.74 -2.98
N THR A 149 1.97 10.23 -2.69
CA THR A 149 0.72 9.49 -2.94
C THR A 149 0.68 8.99 -4.38
N LYS A 150 0.86 9.88 -5.36
CA LYS A 150 0.79 9.51 -6.78
C LYS A 150 1.90 8.55 -7.21
N LYS A 151 3.12 8.68 -6.67
CA LYS A 151 4.22 7.75 -6.91
C LYS A 151 3.93 6.34 -6.38
N LEU A 152 3.41 6.22 -5.16
CA LEU A 152 3.06 4.93 -4.55
C LEU A 152 1.89 4.28 -5.28
N LEU A 153 0.86 5.06 -5.64
CA LEU A 153 -0.25 4.57 -6.47
C LEU A 153 0.22 4.08 -7.83
N ALA A 154 1.13 4.80 -8.49
CA ALA A 154 1.70 4.38 -9.77
C ALA A 154 2.49 3.08 -9.65
N ALA A 155 3.32 2.94 -8.61
CA ALA A 155 4.05 1.69 -8.32
C ALA A 155 3.10 0.51 -8.09
N ALA A 156 1.93 0.76 -7.51
CA ALA A 156 0.88 -0.24 -7.32
C ALA A 156 -0.01 -0.46 -8.56
N GLY A 157 0.27 0.19 -9.70
CA GLY A 157 -0.53 0.07 -10.91
C GLY A 157 -1.95 0.65 -10.78
N LEU A 158 -2.14 1.68 -9.95
CA LEU A 158 -3.40 2.39 -9.77
C LEU A 158 -3.39 3.69 -10.60
N PRO A 159 -4.39 3.93 -11.47
CA PRO A 159 -4.44 5.15 -12.27
C PRO A 159 -4.58 6.40 -11.41
N GLN A 160 -3.87 7.47 -11.78
CA GLN A 160 -3.89 8.78 -11.11
C GLN A 160 -3.89 9.91 -12.17
N GLY A 161 -4.30 11.12 -11.79
CA GLY A 161 -4.35 12.27 -12.70
C GLY A 161 -2.96 12.79 -13.09
N ASP A 162 -2.73 13.01 -14.39
CA ASP A 162 -1.45 13.50 -14.91
C ASP A 162 -1.02 14.79 -14.22
N HIS A 163 0.24 14.84 -13.79
CA HIS A 163 0.74 15.95 -12.99
C HIS A 163 2.21 16.25 -13.25
N VAL A 164 2.66 17.39 -12.71
CA VAL A 164 4.05 17.84 -12.60
C VAL A 164 4.25 18.48 -11.23
N VAL A 165 5.37 18.16 -10.58
CA VAL A 165 5.87 18.91 -9.44
C VAL A 165 6.89 19.93 -9.95
N LEU A 166 6.73 21.20 -9.60
CA LEU A 166 7.63 22.25 -10.07
C LEU A 166 9.01 22.09 -9.43
N ARG A 167 10.02 21.89 -10.30
CA ARG A 167 11.43 21.77 -9.94
C ARG A 167 12.29 22.57 -10.92
N ASP A 168 13.38 23.15 -10.43
CA ASP A 168 14.36 23.82 -11.29
C ASP A 168 15.20 22.82 -12.12
N ALA A 169 16.14 23.32 -12.92
CA ALA A 169 16.97 22.50 -13.80
C ALA A 169 17.86 21.50 -13.03
N GLU A 170 18.17 21.81 -11.77
CA GLU A 170 18.94 20.98 -10.86
C GLU A 170 18.06 19.99 -10.07
N GLY A 171 16.73 20.07 -10.21
CA GLY A 171 15.76 19.20 -9.57
C GLY A 171 15.29 19.66 -8.18
N ALA A 172 15.72 20.83 -7.71
CA ALA A 172 15.26 21.40 -6.45
C ALA A 172 13.85 21.99 -6.59
N LEU A 173 13.09 22.02 -5.48
CA LEU A 173 11.74 22.60 -5.49
C LEU A 173 11.80 24.09 -5.84
N THR A 174 10.89 24.52 -6.72
CA THR A 174 10.78 25.92 -7.14
C THR A 174 9.33 26.36 -7.21
N ALA A 175 9.11 27.65 -6.96
CA ALA A 175 7.83 28.33 -7.19
C ALA A 175 7.86 29.18 -8.48
N ASP A 176 8.82 28.92 -9.37
CA ASP A 176 8.90 29.55 -10.68
C ASP A 176 7.91 28.89 -11.66
N PRO A 177 6.89 29.61 -12.17
CA PRO A 177 5.96 29.06 -13.17
C PRO A 177 6.64 28.69 -14.50
N ASP A 178 7.81 29.24 -14.80
CA ASP A 178 8.56 28.92 -16.02
C ASP A 178 9.27 27.55 -15.93
N ALA A 179 9.33 26.95 -14.75
CA ALA A 179 9.76 25.56 -14.56
C ALA A 179 8.81 24.55 -15.21
N LEU A 180 7.55 24.92 -15.50
CA LEU A 180 6.63 24.08 -16.25
C LEU A 180 6.93 24.16 -17.75
N SER A 181 7.61 23.13 -18.25
CA SER A 181 8.08 23.04 -19.64
C SER A 181 6.94 23.11 -20.68
N ALA A 182 7.26 23.50 -21.91
CA ALA A 182 6.27 23.51 -23.00
C ALA A 182 5.68 22.10 -23.27
N ALA A 183 6.53 21.06 -23.18
CA ALA A 183 6.09 19.67 -23.33
C ALA A 183 5.13 19.23 -22.22
N ASP A 184 5.38 19.67 -20.97
CA ASP A 184 4.46 19.40 -19.86
C ASP A 184 3.14 20.15 -20.00
N ARG A 185 3.16 21.40 -20.47
CA ARG A 185 1.92 22.16 -20.77
C ARG A 185 1.08 21.45 -21.84
N GLU A 186 1.73 20.93 -22.88
CA GLU A 186 1.05 20.15 -23.93
C GLU A 186 0.46 18.84 -23.36
N ARG A 187 1.25 18.10 -22.59
CA ARG A 187 0.82 16.83 -21.98
C ARG A 187 -0.33 16.99 -20.99
N LEU A 188 -0.26 17.99 -20.11
CA LEU A 188 -1.31 18.24 -19.11
C LEU A 188 -2.60 18.77 -19.74
N GLY A 189 -2.48 19.62 -20.77
CA GLY A 189 -3.60 20.34 -21.36
C GLY A 189 -4.29 21.29 -20.38
N LEU A 190 -5.29 22.04 -20.85
CA LEU A 190 -6.14 22.88 -19.99
C LEU A 190 -7.56 22.31 -19.90
N PRO A 191 -8.25 22.48 -18.76
CA PRO A 191 -7.77 23.17 -17.55
C PRO A 191 -6.85 22.31 -16.68
N VAL A 192 -5.99 22.97 -15.90
CA VAL A 192 -5.18 22.36 -14.83
C VAL A 192 -5.59 22.88 -13.46
N PHE A 193 -5.28 22.13 -12.41
CA PHE A 193 -5.33 22.58 -11.03
C PHE A 193 -3.92 22.75 -10.49
N VAL A 194 -3.63 23.94 -9.97
CA VAL A 194 -2.37 24.24 -9.27
C VAL A 194 -2.65 24.15 -7.78
N LYS A 195 -1.87 23.32 -7.07
CA LYS A 195 -2.15 22.92 -5.68
C LYS A 195 -0.86 22.94 -4.84
N PRO A 196 -0.91 23.31 -3.56
CA PRO A 196 0.13 22.91 -2.60
C PRO A 196 0.12 21.38 -2.45
N SER A 197 1.31 20.77 -2.38
CA SER A 197 1.41 19.31 -2.26
C SER A 197 0.83 18.82 -0.93
N ARG A 198 1.20 19.46 0.18
CA ARG A 198 0.88 19.05 1.56
C ARG A 198 -0.11 19.99 2.25
N ALA A 199 -1.32 20.06 1.71
CA ALA A 199 -2.44 20.76 2.34
C ALA A 199 -3.76 20.06 2.03
N GLY A 200 -4.69 20.12 2.98
CA GLY A 200 -6.06 19.64 2.87
C GLY A 200 -7.06 20.77 2.59
N SER A 201 -8.35 20.43 2.60
CA SER A 201 -9.45 21.41 2.59
C SER A 201 -9.48 22.39 1.40
N SER A 202 -8.91 22.01 0.26
CA SER A 202 -8.84 22.83 -0.96
C SER A 202 -8.11 24.18 -0.79
N ILE A 203 -7.37 24.37 0.30
CA ILE A 203 -6.64 25.61 0.59
C ILE A 203 -5.49 25.78 -0.39
N GLY A 204 -5.39 26.96 -1.01
CA GLY A 204 -4.32 27.28 -1.96
C GLY A 204 -4.47 26.61 -3.33
N ILE A 205 -5.60 25.95 -3.61
CA ILE A 205 -5.89 25.35 -4.92
C ILE A 205 -6.45 26.39 -5.87
N THR A 206 -5.94 26.45 -7.11
CA THR A 206 -6.46 27.31 -8.17
C THR A 206 -6.69 26.51 -9.44
N LYS A 207 -7.89 26.58 -10.01
CA LYS A 207 -8.17 26.07 -11.36
C LYS A 207 -7.68 27.10 -12.39
N VAL A 208 -6.83 26.65 -13.30
CA VAL A 208 -6.22 27.44 -14.38
C VAL A 208 -6.86 26.99 -15.70
N THR A 209 -7.56 27.91 -16.35
CA THR A 209 -8.20 27.72 -17.66
C THR A 209 -7.45 28.43 -18.80
N ASP A 210 -6.45 29.23 -18.46
CA ASP A 210 -5.56 29.93 -19.38
C ASP A 210 -4.14 29.99 -18.77
N TRP A 211 -3.10 29.62 -19.53
CA TRP A 211 -1.72 29.59 -19.05
C TRP A 211 -1.21 30.93 -18.50
N ALA A 212 -1.79 32.07 -18.91
CA ALA A 212 -1.48 33.39 -18.36
C ALA A 212 -1.85 33.51 -16.86
N GLN A 213 -2.71 32.64 -16.35
CA GLN A 213 -3.09 32.59 -14.92
C GLN A 213 -2.09 31.81 -14.07
N LEU A 214 -1.23 30.98 -14.69
CA LEU A 214 -0.31 30.08 -14.00
C LEU A 214 0.59 30.79 -12.98
N PRO A 215 1.23 31.95 -13.26
CA PRO A 215 2.09 32.62 -12.28
C PRO A 215 1.39 32.97 -10.97
N LYS A 216 0.14 33.46 -11.06
CA LYS A 216 -0.66 33.80 -9.87
C LYS A 216 -1.10 32.55 -9.11
N ALA A 217 -1.46 31.49 -9.83
CA ALA A 217 -1.85 30.22 -9.25
C ALA A 217 -0.68 29.56 -8.49
N VAL A 218 0.52 29.55 -9.08
CA VAL A 218 1.74 29.02 -8.44
C VAL A 218 2.10 29.83 -7.20
N ALA A 219 2.05 31.17 -7.26
CA ALA A 219 2.29 32.02 -6.09
C ALA A 219 1.29 31.76 -4.95
N THR A 220 0.03 31.46 -5.30
CA THR A 220 -1.03 31.16 -4.32
C THR A 220 -0.79 29.82 -3.63
N ALA A 221 -0.42 28.78 -4.38
CA ALA A 221 -0.05 27.47 -3.82
C ALA A 221 1.24 27.54 -2.99
N ALA A 222 2.27 28.25 -3.48
CA ALA A 222 3.57 28.40 -2.83
C ALA A 222 3.51 29.15 -1.50
N ALA A 223 2.50 30.00 -1.29
CA ALA A 223 2.24 30.65 -0.01
C ALA A 223 1.80 29.67 1.09
N VAL A 224 1.36 28.45 0.71
CA VAL A 224 0.91 27.40 1.62
C VAL A 224 1.97 26.30 1.76
N ASP A 225 2.52 25.83 0.64
CA ASP A 225 3.56 24.79 0.61
C ASP A 225 4.62 25.14 -0.45
N PRO A 226 5.93 25.18 -0.13
CA PRO A 226 6.98 25.39 -1.13
C PRO A 226 6.98 24.34 -2.26
N LYS A 227 6.34 23.19 -2.06
CA LYS A 227 6.15 22.16 -3.07
C LYS A 227 4.81 22.34 -3.79
N VAL A 228 4.87 22.78 -5.06
CA VAL A 228 3.69 23.04 -5.89
C VAL A 228 3.50 21.93 -6.92
N VAL A 229 2.26 21.45 -7.03
CA VAL A 229 1.81 20.46 -8.01
C VAL A 229 0.90 21.14 -9.03
N VAL A 230 1.13 20.88 -10.31
CA VAL A 230 0.23 21.24 -11.42
C VAL A 230 -0.35 19.94 -11.98
N GLU A 231 -1.66 19.78 -11.93
CA GLU A 231 -2.36 18.55 -12.29
C GLU A 231 -3.43 18.80 -13.34
N ALA A 232 -3.51 17.95 -14.36
CA ALA A 232 -4.56 18.01 -15.37
C ALA A 232 -5.94 17.79 -14.73
N SER A 233 -6.95 18.53 -15.19
CA SER A 233 -8.33 18.30 -14.76
C SER A 233 -8.78 16.90 -15.19
N VAL A 234 -9.22 16.09 -14.24
CA VAL A 234 -9.76 14.76 -14.51
C VAL A 234 -11.28 14.85 -14.63
N PRO A 235 -11.88 14.56 -15.79
CA PRO A 235 -13.33 14.53 -15.93
C PRO A 235 -13.91 13.26 -15.30
N GLY A 236 -15.01 13.41 -14.55
CA GLY A 236 -15.71 12.28 -13.95
C GLY A 236 -16.59 12.68 -12.77
N ARG A 237 -17.35 11.72 -12.27
CA ARG A 237 -18.08 11.77 -11.00
C ARG A 237 -17.10 11.60 -9.85
N GLU A 238 -17.27 12.34 -8.78
CA GLU A 238 -16.46 12.20 -7.56
C GLU A 238 -17.03 11.09 -6.68
N ILE A 239 -16.26 10.00 -6.53
CA ILE A 239 -16.64 8.81 -5.77
C ILE A 239 -15.70 8.65 -4.59
N GLU A 240 -16.23 8.42 -3.40
CA GLU A 240 -15.47 8.12 -2.19
C GLU A 240 -15.72 6.67 -1.74
N CYS A 241 -14.73 6.04 -1.14
CA CYS A 241 -14.87 4.72 -0.52
C CYS A 241 -14.05 4.64 0.77
N GLY A 242 -14.68 4.18 1.86
CA GLY A 242 -14.03 3.98 3.15
C GLY A 242 -13.39 2.60 3.24
N VAL A 243 -12.16 2.53 3.73
CA VAL A 243 -11.44 1.28 4.00
C VAL A 243 -11.16 1.16 5.49
N LEU A 244 -11.37 -0.02 6.05
CA LEU A 244 -10.97 -0.39 7.41
C LEU A 244 -10.00 -1.55 7.38
N ALA A 245 -9.08 -1.58 8.34
CA ALA A 245 -8.26 -2.76 8.60
C ALA A 245 -9.16 -3.98 8.83
N GLY A 246 -8.79 -5.11 8.23
CA GLY A 246 -9.53 -6.36 8.36
C GLY A 246 -9.55 -6.85 9.81
N ARG A 247 -10.66 -7.49 10.19
CA ARG A 247 -10.79 -8.10 11.53
C ARG A 247 -9.83 -9.29 11.65
N ASP A 248 -9.26 -9.47 12.83
CA ASP A 248 -8.41 -10.63 13.18
C ASP A 248 -7.25 -10.89 12.20
N GLY A 249 -6.73 -9.84 11.57
CA GLY A 249 -5.63 -9.95 10.58
C GLY A 249 -6.09 -10.36 9.18
N GLY A 250 -7.40 -10.34 8.90
CA GLY A 250 -7.94 -10.51 7.56
C GLY A 250 -7.60 -9.35 6.61
N PRO A 251 -7.97 -9.47 5.32
CA PRO A 251 -7.75 -8.42 4.33
C PRO A 251 -8.54 -7.15 4.68
N PRO A 252 -8.10 -5.96 4.22
CA PRO A 252 -8.84 -4.72 4.42
C PRO A 252 -10.26 -4.82 3.84
N GLU A 253 -11.22 -4.25 4.55
CA GLU A 253 -12.63 -4.22 4.17
C GLU A 253 -12.97 -2.84 3.59
N ALA A 254 -13.67 -2.81 2.46
CA ALA A 254 -14.14 -1.58 1.83
C ALA A 254 -15.66 -1.40 2.03
N SER A 255 -16.09 -0.18 2.30
CA SER A 255 -17.50 0.20 2.40
C SER A 255 -18.20 0.16 1.04
N LEU A 256 -19.52 0.30 1.02
CA LEU A 256 -20.23 0.78 -0.16
C LEU A 256 -19.70 2.18 -0.54
N PRO A 257 -19.48 2.47 -1.83
CA PRO A 257 -19.06 3.78 -2.28
C PRO A 257 -20.14 4.83 -2.09
N ALA A 258 -19.72 6.08 -2.05
CA ALA A 258 -20.59 7.23 -2.08
C ALA A 258 -20.20 8.22 -3.17
N GLU A 259 -21.14 9.04 -3.61
CA GLU A 259 -20.91 10.06 -4.62
C GLU A 259 -21.16 11.46 -4.07
N ILE A 260 -20.27 12.38 -4.42
CA ILE A 260 -20.41 13.81 -4.18
C ILE A 260 -21.07 14.44 -5.41
N ARG A 261 -22.25 15.04 -5.24
CA ARG A 261 -22.93 15.80 -6.29
C ARG A 261 -22.94 17.28 -5.97
N LEU A 262 -22.23 18.06 -6.76
CA LEU A 262 -22.32 19.52 -6.72
C LEU A 262 -23.71 19.96 -7.22
N LYS A 263 -24.36 20.88 -6.52
CA LYS A 263 -25.63 21.46 -6.98
C LYS A 263 -25.41 22.29 -8.26
N PRO A 264 -26.41 22.37 -9.15
CA PRO A 264 -26.29 23.14 -10.39
C PRO A 264 -25.88 24.60 -10.14
N GLY A 265 -24.82 25.06 -10.80
CA GLY A 265 -24.25 26.41 -10.63
C GLY A 265 -23.02 26.47 -9.71
N THR A 266 -22.66 25.35 -9.06
CA THR A 266 -21.41 25.20 -8.30
C THR A 266 -20.42 24.38 -9.12
N ASP A 267 -19.36 25.04 -9.62
CA ASP A 267 -18.38 24.40 -10.51
C ASP A 267 -17.27 23.64 -9.76
N TRP A 268 -17.19 23.76 -8.42
CA TRP A 268 -16.07 23.24 -7.63
C TRP A 268 -16.40 22.99 -6.14
N TYR A 269 -15.73 21.99 -5.55
CA TYR A 269 -15.84 21.59 -4.15
C TYR A 269 -14.75 22.24 -3.26
N ASP A 270 -14.93 23.51 -2.89
CA ASP A 270 -14.02 24.24 -1.97
C ASP A 270 -14.41 24.12 -0.49
N PHE A 271 -13.66 24.77 0.39
CA PHE A 271 -13.86 24.72 1.84
C PHE A 271 -15.25 25.24 2.26
N ASP A 272 -15.72 26.32 1.65
CA ASP A 272 -17.01 26.91 1.97
C ASP A 272 -18.14 25.97 1.52
N ALA A 273 -18.04 25.40 0.31
CA ALA A 273 -18.95 24.35 -0.17
C ALA A 273 -18.92 23.05 0.66
N LYS A 274 -17.80 22.73 1.31
CA LYS A 274 -17.62 21.53 2.15
C LYS A 274 -18.27 21.65 3.53
N TYR A 275 -18.31 22.85 4.13
CA TYR A 275 -18.62 23.00 5.55
C TYR A 275 -19.56 24.15 5.93
N LEU A 276 -19.77 25.12 5.04
CA LEU A 276 -20.53 26.35 5.34
C LEU A 276 -21.77 26.52 4.44
N ASP A 277 -21.72 26.05 3.20
CA ASP A 277 -22.81 26.18 2.23
C ASP A 277 -23.57 24.86 1.99
N ASP A 278 -24.88 24.95 1.76
CA ASP A 278 -25.74 23.86 1.28
C ASP A 278 -25.52 23.60 -0.22
N ALA A 279 -24.25 23.52 -0.65
CA ALA A 279 -23.84 23.51 -2.05
C ALA A 279 -23.76 22.10 -2.66
N VAL A 280 -23.83 21.05 -1.84
CA VAL A 280 -23.48 19.69 -2.22
C VAL A 280 -24.46 18.66 -1.66
N GLU A 281 -24.82 17.69 -2.48
CA GLU A 281 -25.62 16.53 -2.11
C GLU A 281 -24.75 15.28 -2.12
N PHE A 282 -25.08 14.31 -1.26
CA PHE A 282 -24.32 13.07 -1.15
C PHE A 282 -25.24 11.87 -1.31
N ASP A 283 -24.92 11.01 -2.28
CA ASP A 283 -25.57 9.72 -2.45
C ASP A 283 -24.78 8.65 -1.70
N VAL A 284 -25.44 8.01 -0.74
CA VAL A 284 -24.87 6.91 0.04
C VAL A 284 -25.91 5.79 0.15
N PRO A 285 -25.73 4.65 -0.55
CA PRO A 285 -24.65 4.37 -1.50
C PRO A 285 -24.76 5.21 -2.79
N ALA A 286 -23.64 5.35 -3.51
CA ALA A 286 -23.61 5.93 -4.85
C ALA A 286 -24.44 5.09 -5.84
N ASP A 287 -25.06 5.75 -6.83
CA ASP A 287 -25.75 5.06 -7.93
C ASP A 287 -24.73 4.50 -8.93
N LEU A 288 -24.20 3.33 -8.60
CA LEU A 288 -23.20 2.58 -9.36
C LEU A 288 -23.71 1.18 -9.66
N THR A 289 -23.32 0.65 -10.81
CA THR A 289 -23.50 -0.77 -11.14
C THR A 289 -22.73 -1.66 -10.15
N PRO A 290 -23.11 -2.95 -10.00
CA PRO A 290 -22.35 -3.91 -9.19
C PRO A 290 -20.88 -4.01 -9.61
N GLU A 291 -20.60 -3.92 -10.90
CA GLU A 291 -19.26 -3.97 -11.48
C GLU A 291 -18.43 -2.74 -11.08
N GLN A 292 -19.00 -1.54 -11.23
CA GLN A 292 -18.38 -0.28 -10.78
C GLN A 292 -18.11 -0.28 -9.27
N THR A 293 -19.07 -0.76 -8.49
CA THR A 293 -18.94 -0.87 -7.03
C THR A 293 -17.76 -1.76 -6.67
N ARG A 294 -17.66 -2.95 -7.28
CA ARG A 294 -16.55 -3.88 -7.06
C ARG A 294 -15.21 -3.28 -7.49
N LEU A 295 -15.17 -2.57 -8.62
CA LEU A 295 -13.98 -1.90 -9.13
C LEU A 295 -13.46 -0.85 -8.13
N VAL A 296 -14.35 0.02 -7.62
CA VAL A 296 -14.00 1.04 -6.63
C VAL A 296 -13.50 0.41 -5.32
N GLN A 297 -14.18 -0.62 -4.83
CA GLN A 297 -13.80 -1.32 -3.60
C GLN A 297 -12.46 -2.05 -3.72
N GLU A 298 -12.18 -2.67 -4.86
CA GLU A 298 -10.88 -3.30 -5.14
C GLU A 298 -9.76 -2.26 -5.22
N ALA A 299 -9.96 -1.19 -5.99
CA ALA A 299 -8.98 -0.10 -6.10
C ALA A 299 -8.72 0.56 -4.74
N SER A 300 -9.74 0.72 -3.90
CA SER A 300 -9.60 1.29 -2.56
C SER A 300 -8.75 0.42 -1.63
N ARG A 301 -8.97 -0.90 -1.63
CA ARG A 301 -8.16 -1.85 -0.85
C ARG A 301 -6.71 -1.88 -1.34
N ARG A 302 -6.49 -1.88 -2.66
CA ARG A 302 -5.16 -1.79 -3.24
C ARG A 302 -4.46 -0.48 -2.89
N ALA A 303 -5.16 0.66 -2.95
CA ALA A 303 -4.60 1.95 -2.55
C ALA A 303 -4.25 1.97 -1.05
N TYR A 304 -5.13 1.44 -0.20
CA TYR A 304 -4.88 1.30 1.23
C TYR A 304 -3.60 0.50 1.53
N LEU A 305 -3.41 -0.64 0.84
CA LEU A 305 -2.22 -1.47 1.01
C LEU A 305 -0.96 -0.81 0.42
N ALA A 306 -1.06 -0.20 -0.76
CA ALA A 306 0.05 0.48 -1.43
C ALA A 306 0.61 1.66 -0.62
N MET A 307 -0.26 2.33 0.14
CA MET A 307 0.10 3.44 1.01
C MET A 307 0.55 2.99 2.41
N ASP A 308 0.57 1.69 2.69
CA ASP A 308 0.84 1.12 4.02
C ASP A 308 -0.12 1.66 5.11
N CYS A 309 -1.37 1.93 4.72
CA CYS A 309 -2.37 2.46 5.63
C CYS A 309 -2.75 1.44 6.70
N GLU A 310 -3.11 1.95 7.87
CA GLU A 310 -3.56 1.15 9.01
C GLU A 310 -4.80 1.76 9.65
N GLY A 311 -5.61 0.93 10.32
CA GLY A 311 -6.85 1.36 10.99
C GLY A 311 -7.96 1.73 10.00
N LEU A 312 -7.86 2.92 9.40
CA LEU A 312 -8.80 3.47 8.42
C LEU A 312 -8.09 4.29 7.35
N ALA A 313 -8.72 4.38 6.18
CA ALA A 313 -8.48 5.44 5.21
C ALA A 313 -9.74 5.67 4.37
N ARG A 314 -9.89 6.85 3.78
CA ARG A 314 -10.86 7.10 2.72
C ARG A 314 -10.12 7.32 1.42
N VAL A 315 -10.51 6.60 0.36
CA VAL A 315 -9.93 6.76 -0.97
C VAL A 315 -10.94 7.45 -1.85
N ASP A 316 -10.51 8.51 -2.51
CA ASP A 316 -11.35 9.38 -3.32
C ASP A 316 -10.96 9.21 -4.79
N PHE A 317 -11.93 9.20 -5.68
CA PHE A 317 -11.77 8.86 -7.08
C PHE A 317 -12.54 9.81 -7.99
N PHE A 318 -12.08 9.90 -9.23
CA PHE A 318 -12.89 10.32 -10.37
C PHE A 318 -13.29 9.09 -11.18
N LEU A 319 -14.59 8.92 -11.44
CA LEU A 319 -15.15 7.87 -12.27
C LEU A 319 -15.81 8.47 -13.51
N GLY A 320 -15.32 8.16 -14.70
CA GLY A 320 -15.86 8.68 -15.95
C GLY A 320 -15.52 7.84 -17.16
N ALA A 321 -15.93 8.29 -18.35
CA ALA A 321 -15.51 7.67 -19.60
C ALA A 321 -14.10 8.16 -19.97
N GLY A 322 -13.21 7.24 -20.29
CA GLY A 322 -11.91 7.50 -20.88
C GLY A 322 -12.03 7.95 -22.34
N PRO A 323 -10.92 8.38 -22.96
CA PRO A 323 -10.90 8.84 -24.35
C PRO A 323 -11.36 7.77 -25.37
N ASP A 324 -11.23 6.50 -25.02
CA ASP A 324 -11.65 5.34 -25.81
C ASP A 324 -13.12 4.92 -25.55
N GLY A 325 -13.83 5.68 -24.72
CA GLY A 325 -15.21 5.39 -24.30
C GLY A 325 -15.33 4.30 -23.24
N ARG A 326 -14.22 3.70 -22.78
CA ARG A 326 -14.23 2.73 -21.68
C ARG A 326 -14.30 3.44 -20.34
N GLU A 327 -14.77 2.75 -19.33
CA GLU A 327 -14.77 3.29 -17.97
C GLU A 327 -13.34 3.51 -17.47
N ARG A 328 -13.12 4.67 -16.87
CA ARG A 328 -11.84 5.09 -16.29
C ARG A 328 -12.07 5.50 -14.84
N LEU A 329 -11.46 4.75 -13.94
CA LEU A 329 -11.38 5.07 -12.52
C LEU A 329 -9.98 5.63 -12.23
N VAL A 330 -9.93 6.85 -11.68
CA VAL A 330 -8.69 7.56 -11.36
C VAL A 330 -8.68 7.88 -9.87
N VAL A 331 -7.65 7.48 -9.15
CA VAL A 331 -7.46 7.86 -7.74
C VAL A 331 -7.10 9.34 -7.68
N ASN A 332 -7.85 10.10 -6.89
CA ASN A 332 -7.60 11.51 -6.60
C ASN A 332 -6.68 11.64 -5.38
N GLU A 333 -7.12 11.14 -4.22
CA GLU A 333 -6.39 11.24 -2.96
C GLU A 333 -6.72 10.10 -1.99
N VAL A 334 -5.86 9.93 -0.98
CA VAL A 334 -6.03 8.99 0.14
C VAL A 334 -6.00 9.81 1.42
N ASN A 335 -7.09 9.78 2.20
CA ASN A 335 -7.24 10.53 3.44
C ASN A 335 -7.08 9.58 4.63
N THR A 336 -6.08 9.82 5.49
CA THR A 336 -5.75 8.92 6.60
C THR A 336 -6.52 9.23 7.89
N MET A 337 -7.10 10.44 8.00
CA MET A 337 -8.08 10.78 9.04
C MET A 337 -9.24 11.58 8.42
N PRO A 338 -10.14 10.91 7.67
CA PRO A 338 -11.27 11.58 7.04
C PRO A 338 -12.19 12.23 8.08
N GLY A 339 -13.02 13.17 7.62
CA GLY A 339 -14.06 13.78 8.47
C GLY A 339 -14.85 12.71 9.24
N PHE A 340 -14.96 12.89 10.55
CA PHE A 340 -15.38 11.82 11.46
C PHE A 340 -16.62 12.14 12.30
N THR A 341 -17.40 13.13 11.87
CA THR A 341 -18.74 13.40 12.42
C THR A 341 -19.75 12.37 11.88
N PRO A 342 -20.90 12.14 12.54
CA PRO A 342 -21.90 11.16 12.08
C PRO A 342 -22.49 11.47 10.70
N ILE A 343 -22.44 12.74 10.27
CA ILE A 343 -22.89 13.19 8.96
C ILE A 343 -21.76 13.23 7.92
N SER A 344 -20.52 13.00 8.33
CA SER A 344 -19.37 12.91 7.42
C SER A 344 -19.47 11.66 6.56
N MET A 345 -18.86 11.71 5.38
CA MET A 345 -18.96 10.64 4.39
C MET A 345 -18.44 9.30 4.88
N PHE A 346 -17.30 9.28 5.57
CA PHE A 346 -16.70 8.03 6.03
C PHE A 346 -17.63 7.24 6.97
N PRO A 347 -18.16 7.81 8.08
CA PRO A 347 -19.20 7.15 8.87
C PRO A 347 -20.47 6.76 8.11
N ARG A 348 -20.96 7.63 7.20
CA ARG A 348 -22.18 7.35 6.42
C ARG A 348 -22.02 6.15 5.50
N MET A 349 -20.87 6.02 4.82
CA MET A 349 -20.56 4.88 3.96
C MET A 349 -20.53 3.56 4.76
N TRP A 350 -19.93 3.57 5.95
CA TRP A 350 -19.92 2.40 6.83
C TRP A 350 -21.31 2.07 7.39
N ALA A 351 -22.12 3.08 7.72
CA ALA A 351 -23.52 2.87 8.12
C ALA A 351 -24.35 2.23 7.01
N ALA A 352 -24.19 2.69 5.76
CA ALA A 352 -24.81 2.06 4.59
C ALA A 352 -24.28 0.63 4.34
N SER A 353 -23.06 0.33 4.80
CA SER A 353 -22.45 -1.00 4.76
C SER A 353 -22.82 -1.87 5.98
N GLY A 354 -23.72 -1.40 6.85
CA GLY A 354 -24.21 -2.15 8.02
C GLY A 354 -23.40 -1.97 9.30
N VAL A 355 -22.40 -1.08 9.34
CA VAL A 355 -21.58 -0.79 10.53
C VAL A 355 -22.03 0.53 11.16
N SER A 356 -22.63 0.46 12.35
CA SER A 356 -23.08 1.67 13.05
C SER A 356 -21.91 2.56 13.48
N TYR A 357 -22.15 3.85 13.73
CA TYR A 357 -21.08 4.77 14.17
C TYR A 357 -20.41 4.34 15.48
N ALA A 358 -21.19 3.85 16.45
CA ALA A 358 -20.65 3.33 17.70
C ALA A 358 -19.78 2.07 17.47
N GLU A 359 -20.24 1.16 16.60
CA GLU A 359 -19.43 -0.01 16.21
C GLU A 359 -18.16 0.40 15.47
N LEU A 360 -18.22 1.41 14.60
CA LEU A 360 -17.08 1.94 13.87
C LEU A 360 -16.01 2.48 14.83
N VAL A 361 -16.40 3.32 15.78
CA VAL A 361 -15.52 3.87 16.81
C VAL A 361 -14.91 2.75 17.65
N ASP A 362 -15.73 1.79 18.09
CA ASP A 362 -15.28 0.64 18.87
C ASP A 362 -14.25 -0.21 18.12
N ARG A 363 -14.53 -0.52 16.86
CA ARG A 363 -13.65 -1.30 15.98
C ARG A 363 -12.30 -0.63 15.79
N LEU A 364 -12.26 0.70 15.65
CA LEU A 364 -11.02 1.45 15.50
C LEU A 364 -10.16 1.42 16.77
N VAL A 365 -10.78 1.63 17.94
CA VAL A 365 -10.08 1.54 19.23
C VAL A 365 -9.54 0.12 19.45
N ALA A 366 -10.36 -0.90 19.20
CA ALA A 366 -9.95 -2.30 19.32
C ALA A 366 -8.80 -2.65 18.36
N SER A 367 -8.83 -2.14 17.12
CA SER A 367 -7.77 -2.35 16.13
C SER A 367 -6.43 -1.75 16.57
N ALA A 368 -6.44 -0.51 17.09
CA ALA A 368 -5.26 0.16 17.62
C ALA A 368 -4.61 -0.63 18.77
N LEU A 369 -5.43 -1.12 19.71
CA LEU A 369 -4.97 -1.94 20.84
C LEU A 369 -4.42 -3.29 20.38
N ALA A 370 -5.07 -3.94 19.41
CA ALA A 370 -4.63 -5.23 18.89
C ALA A 370 -3.27 -5.13 18.17
N ARG A 371 -3.01 -4.02 17.47
CA ARG A 371 -1.73 -3.78 16.78
C ARG A 371 -0.56 -3.73 17.76
N ALA A 372 -0.72 -3.02 18.88
CA ALA A 372 0.32 -2.94 19.91
C ALA A 372 0.64 -4.27 20.62
N GLY A 373 -0.24 -5.29 20.49
CA GLY A 373 -0.04 -6.62 21.05
C GLY A 373 0.70 -7.61 20.15
N ARG A 374 1.06 -7.24 18.91
CA ARG A 374 1.71 -8.17 17.95
C ARG A 374 3.20 -8.37 18.27
N PRO A 375 3.67 -9.63 18.45
CA PRO A 375 5.09 -9.91 18.64
C PRO A 375 5.85 -9.67 17.32
N GLY A 376 6.64 -8.60 17.28
CA GLY A 376 7.34 -8.13 16.07
C GLY A 376 7.61 -6.62 16.08
N ASP A 377 6.85 -5.86 16.87
CA ASP A 377 7.13 -4.44 17.16
C ASP A 377 8.31 -4.31 18.15
N GLN A 378 9.49 -4.79 17.74
CA GLN A 378 10.72 -4.72 18.51
C GLN A 378 11.33 -3.31 18.41
N ARG A 379 10.70 -2.33 19.04
CA ARG A 379 11.37 -1.06 19.41
C ARG A 379 11.66 -0.95 20.91
N THR A 380 11.42 -2.02 21.67
CA THR A 380 11.84 -2.13 23.08
C THR A 380 13.06 -3.06 23.23
N PRO A 381 14.12 -2.66 23.96
CA PRO A 381 15.21 -3.57 24.32
C PRO A 381 14.66 -4.66 25.26
N GLY A 382 14.63 -5.91 24.82
CA GLY A 382 14.08 -7.02 25.58
C GLY A 382 14.93 -7.46 26.78
N ASP A 383 14.26 -7.72 27.91
CA ASP A 383 14.79 -8.46 29.06
C ASP A 383 14.78 -9.98 28.74
N PRO A 384 15.82 -10.78 29.07
CA PRO A 384 15.95 -12.14 28.59
C PRO A 384 15.25 -13.14 29.53
N GLY A 385 13.99 -13.46 29.24
CA GLY A 385 13.21 -14.54 29.88
C GLY A 385 13.06 -15.80 29.01
N PRO A 386 12.83 -16.99 29.61
CA PRO A 386 13.24 -18.28 29.04
C PRO A 386 12.32 -18.76 27.90
N ARG A 387 12.94 -19.03 26.75
CA ARG A 387 12.30 -19.57 25.55
C ARG A 387 11.73 -20.97 25.80
N ARG A 388 10.41 -21.11 25.75
CA ARG A 388 9.72 -22.40 25.55
C ARG A 388 8.88 -22.38 24.27
N GLY A 389 9.42 -23.08 23.27
CA GLY A 389 8.74 -23.97 22.33
C GLY A 389 7.55 -23.45 21.53
N ARG A 390 7.76 -23.31 20.22
CA ARG A 390 6.78 -23.71 19.20
C ARG A 390 7.51 -24.14 17.93
N ALA A 391 7.55 -25.44 17.72
CA ALA A 391 7.89 -26.07 16.46
C ALA A 391 6.62 -26.15 15.59
N ARG A 392 6.76 -25.90 14.28
CA ARG A 392 6.28 -26.71 13.14
C ARG A 392 5.90 -25.84 11.94
N ARG A 393 6.72 -25.93 10.88
CA ARG A 393 6.35 -26.15 9.48
C ARG A 393 7.64 -26.29 8.66
N ALA A 394 7.93 -27.51 8.22
CA ALA A 394 8.97 -27.84 7.25
C ALA A 394 8.69 -29.28 6.76
N ALA A 395 8.50 -29.45 5.46
CA ALA A 395 8.54 -30.73 4.75
C ALA A 395 8.95 -30.40 3.31
N ARG A 396 10.22 -30.23 2.95
CA ARG A 396 11.41 -31.12 2.89
C ARG A 396 11.35 -32.28 1.89
N ALA A 397 12.23 -32.12 0.92
CA ALA A 397 12.87 -33.09 0.03
C ALA A 397 13.58 -34.27 0.73
N ARG A 398 13.58 -35.44 0.04
CA ARG A 398 14.49 -36.63 0.06
C ARG A 398 13.76 -37.78 -0.70
N ALA A 399 14.32 -38.81 -1.34
CA ALA A 399 15.63 -39.23 -1.89
C ALA A 399 15.49 -40.73 -2.32
N ARG A 400 16.17 -41.23 -3.39
CA ARG A 400 17.02 -42.49 -3.44
C ARG A 400 17.10 -43.29 -4.78
N HIS A 401 18.33 -43.74 -5.09
CA HIS A 401 18.81 -45.00 -5.78
C HIS A 401 19.13 -45.07 -7.32
N ARG A 402 20.45 -45.10 -7.63
CA ARG A 402 21.28 -46.03 -8.47
C ARG A 402 20.83 -46.50 -9.90
N LEU A 403 21.60 -46.09 -10.93
CA LEU A 403 22.44 -46.87 -11.91
C LEU A 403 22.35 -46.47 -13.42
N HIS A 404 23.51 -46.08 -13.97
CA HIS A 404 24.10 -46.28 -15.32
C HIS A 404 23.46 -45.84 -16.67
N ALA A 405 24.16 -44.88 -17.30
CA ALA A 405 24.89 -44.92 -18.60
C ALA A 405 24.25 -44.53 -19.96
N HIS A 406 24.95 -43.58 -20.63
CA HIS A 406 25.13 -43.32 -22.09
C HIS A 406 23.95 -42.70 -22.87
N GLN A 407 24.07 -41.84 -23.91
CA GLN A 407 25.16 -41.14 -24.63
C GLN A 407 24.50 -40.12 -25.60
N ARG A 408 25.08 -38.91 -25.73
CA ARG A 408 25.30 -38.04 -26.94
C ARG A 408 24.17 -37.74 -27.97
N HIS A 409 23.82 -36.44 -28.08
CA HIS A 409 23.89 -35.46 -29.21
C HIS A 409 23.81 -35.93 -30.69
N PRO A 410 23.43 -35.10 -31.70
CA PRO A 410 23.62 -33.62 -31.80
C PRO A 410 22.50 -32.83 -32.56
N GLY A 411 22.65 -31.49 -32.63
CA GLY A 411 21.65 -30.54 -33.16
C GLY A 411 21.68 -30.19 -34.66
N GLY A 412 20.88 -29.18 -35.00
CA GLY A 412 20.76 -28.56 -36.32
C GLY A 412 19.89 -27.29 -36.25
N GLY A 413 20.32 -26.20 -36.88
CA GLY A 413 19.69 -24.88 -36.81
C GLY A 413 18.28 -24.81 -37.43
N ALA A 414 17.40 -24.01 -36.82
CA ALA A 414 15.99 -23.87 -37.21
C ALA A 414 15.59 -22.39 -37.35
N ALA A 415 14.61 -22.14 -38.23
CA ALA A 415 13.91 -20.87 -38.38
C ALA A 415 13.25 -20.44 -37.04
N ALA A 416 13.00 -19.14 -36.85
CA ALA A 416 12.36 -18.63 -35.64
C ALA A 416 11.06 -19.41 -35.37
N PRO A 417 10.92 -20.04 -34.19
CA PRO A 417 9.81 -20.94 -33.92
C PRO A 417 8.49 -20.17 -33.95
N ALA A 418 7.44 -20.78 -34.50
CA ALA A 418 6.09 -20.29 -34.31
C ALA A 418 5.71 -20.42 -32.83
N THR A 419 4.78 -19.59 -32.34
CA THR A 419 4.27 -19.71 -30.97
C THR A 419 3.75 -21.13 -30.75
N PRO A 420 4.25 -21.87 -29.74
CA PRO A 420 3.82 -23.24 -29.43
C PRO A 420 2.30 -23.33 -29.26
N GLU A 421 1.70 -24.36 -29.85
CA GLU A 421 0.26 -24.64 -29.71
C GLU A 421 -0.02 -25.74 -28.68
N THR A 422 0.97 -26.61 -28.42
CA THR A 422 0.88 -27.71 -27.46
C THR A 422 1.96 -27.62 -26.39
N VAL A 423 1.75 -28.34 -25.28
CA VAL A 423 2.74 -28.40 -24.20
C VAL A 423 4.01 -29.13 -24.64
N GLU A 424 3.91 -30.10 -25.55
CA GLU A 424 5.05 -30.78 -26.16
C GLU A 424 5.91 -29.84 -27.00
N ASP A 425 5.30 -28.96 -27.79
CA ASP A 425 6.02 -27.93 -28.56
C ASP A 425 6.77 -26.96 -27.62
N LEU A 426 6.18 -26.65 -26.46
CA LEU A 426 6.84 -25.83 -25.43
C LEU A 426 8.11 -26.52 -24.90
N GLY A 427 8.07 -27.84 -24.73
CA GLY A 427 9.20 -28.65 -24.30
C GLY A 427 10.40 -28.62 -25.25
N GLU A 428 10.17 -28.43 -26.55
CA GLU A 428 11.22 -28.29 -27.57
C GLU A 428 11.96 -26.95 -27.47
N LEU A 429 11.31 -25.92 -26.89
CA LEU A 429 11.90 -24.60 -26.71
C LEU A 429 12.83 -24.51 -25.49
N LEU A 430 12.73 -25.42 -24.52
CA LEU A 430 13.64 -25.41 -23.37
C LEU A 430 15.08 -25.74 -23.77
N LEU A 431 16.04 -25.16 -23.05
CA LEU A 431 17.46 -25.53 -23.12
C LEU A 431 17.64 -27.05 -23.05
N GLU A 432 18.55 -27.59 -23.86
CA GLU A 432 18.97 -28.99 -23.77
C GLU A 432 20.15 -29.17 -22.79
N GLU A 433 21.04 -28.19 -22.78
CA GLU A 433 22.20 -28.08 -21.90
C GLU A 433 22.23 -26.68 -21.28
N VAL A 434 22.73 -26.59 -20.05
CA VAL A 434 22.92 -25.33 -19.33
C VAL A 434 24.39 -24.88 -19.43
N PRO A 435 24.69 -23.57 -19.30
CA PRO A 435 26.05 -23.04 -19.48
C PRO A 435 27.10 -23.70 -18.57
N SER A 436 26.72 -24.02 -17.32
CA SER A 436 27.57 -24.76 -16.37
C SER A 436 27.96 -26.17 -16.81
N GLY A 437 27.33 -26.72 -17.85
CA GLY A 437 27.57 -28.09 -18.33
C GLY A 437 27.09 -29.17 -17.36
N LEU A 438 26.25 -28.81 -16.39
CA LEU A 438 25.65 -29.77 -15.46
C LEU A 438 24.83 -30.82 -16.24
N PRO A 439 24.88 -32.11 -15.86
CA PRO A 439 24.16 -33.16 -16.58
C PRO A 439 22.66 -33.02 -16.36
N ARG A 440 21.85 -33.21 -17.41
CA ARG A 440 20.38 -33.21 -17.30
C ARG A 440 19.90 -34.28 -16.32
N ILE A 441 18.99 -33.89 -15.42
CA ILE A 441 18.25 -34.80 -14.56
C ILE A 441 17.01 -35.27 -15.35
N PRO A 442 16.77 -36.59 -15.49
CA PRO A 442 15.55 -37.08 -16.14
C PRO A 442 14.30 -36.56 -15.42
N ASP A 443 13.33 -36.06 -16.17
CA ASP A 443 12.15 -35.38 -15.60
C ASP A 443 11.37 -36.28 -14.62
N ALA A 444 11.31 -37.59 -14.89
CA ALA A 444 10.66 -38.59 -14.04
C ALA A 444 11.41 -38.93 -12.73
N ASP A 445 12.67 -38.54 -12.59
CA ASP A 445 13.49 -38.79 -11.39
C ASP A 445 13.27 -37.72 -10.31
N LEU A 446 12.49 -36.68 -10.61
CA LEU A 446 12.15 -35.58 -9.71
C LEU A 446 10.80 -35.83 -9.03
N GLN A 447 10.61 -35.21 -7.86
CA GLN A 447 9.34 -35.27 -7.14
C GLN A 447 8.94 -33.87 -6.65
N PRO A 448 7.83 -33.30 -7.14
CA PRO A 448 7.00 -33.82 -8.24
C PRO A 448 7.79 -33.99 -9.55
N PRO A 449 7.37 -34.87 -10.47
CA PRO A 449 8.06 -35.04 -11.75
C PRO A 449 8.13 -33.72 -12.50
N ALA A 450 9.25 -33.43 -13.16
CA ALA A 450 9.37 -32.26 -14.03
C ALA A 450 8.67 -32.52 -15.39
N GLY A 451 9.05 -31.81 -16.45
CA GLY A 451 8.42 -31.96 -17.76
C GLY A 451 7.19 -31.06 -17.92
N ALA A 452 6.25 -31.49 -18.76
CA ALA A 452 5.00 -30.77 -19.03
C ALA A 452 4.19 -30.47 -17.75
N LYS A 453 3.60 -29.27 -17.68
CA LYS A 453 2.80 -28.79 -16.55
C LYS A 453 1.45 -28.26 -17.01
N THR A 454 0.40 -28.84 -16.46
CA THR A 454 -0.94 -28.26 -16.52
C THR A 454 -1.15 -27.24 -15.40
N VAL A 455 -2.21 -26.46 -15.49
CA VAL A 455 -2.64 -25.57 -14.41
C VAL A 455 -2.88 -26.30 -13.09
N ASP A 456 -3.35 -27.56 -13.16
CA ASP A 456 -3.61 -28.36 -11.97
C ASP A 456 -2.29 -28.81 -11.33
N ASP A 457 -1.27 -29.12 -12.14
CA ASP A 457 0.05 -29.51 -11.65
C ASP A 457 0.73 -28.36 -10.92
N VAL A 458 0.81 -27.17 -11.54
CA VAL A 458 1.43 -25.99 -10.93
C VAL A 458 0.70 -25.56 -9.67
N ALA A 459 -0.64 -25.63 -9.68
CA ALA A 459 -1.41 -25.26 -8.51
C ALA A 459 -1.14 -26.14 -7.29
N THR A 460 -0.67 -27.39 -7.46
CA THR A 460 -0.31 -28.25 -6.33
C THR A 460 0.92 -27.77 -5.55
N TYR A 461 1.68 -26.82 -6.09
CA TYR A 461 2.84 -26.27 -5.40
C TYR A 461 2.45 -25.31 -4.28
N ALA A 462 1.25 -24.73 -4.35
CA ALA A 462 0.72 -23.84 -3.34
C ALA A 462 0.06 -24.58 -2.17
N ASP A 463 0.06 -23.93 -1.00
CA ASP A 463 -0.64 -24.40 0.20
C ASP A 463 -2.18 -24.50 -0.01
N ASP A 464 -2.74 -23.70 -0.92
CA ASP A 464 -4.14 -23.74 -1.35
C ASP A 464 -4.24 -23.94 -2.87
N PRO A 465 -4.22 -25.19 -3.35
CA PRO A 465 -4.32 -25.48 -4.78
C PRO A 465 -5.63 -25.04 -5.42
N ALA A 466 -6.69 -24.81 -4.65
CA ALA A 466 -7.97 -24.35 -5.20
C ALA A 466 -7.92 -22.87 -5.55
N ARG A 467 -7.36 -22.07 -4.65
CA ARG A 467 -7.09 -20.66 -4.90
C ARG A 467 -6.06 -20.49 -6.01
N GLU A 468 -4.98 -21.27 -5.99
CA GLU A 468 -3.91 -21.16 -6.98
C GLU A 468 -4.40 -21.45 -8.41
N ARG A 469 -5.28 -22.45 -8.59
CA ARG A 469 -5.94 -22.69 -9.89
C ARG A 469 -6.76 -21.50 -10.39
N MET A 470 -7.38 -20.73 -9.50
CA MET A 470 -8.14 -19.55 -9.89
C MET A 470 -7.21 -18.43 -10.32
N VAL A 471 -6.13 -18.21 -9.57
CA VAL A 471 -5.11 -17.19 -9.84
C VAL A 471 -4.40 -17.46 -11.17
N LEU A 472 -3.93 -18.70 -11.40
CA LEU A 472 -3.30 -19.08 -12.67
C LEU A 472 -4.21 -18.86 -13.88
N ARG A 473 -5.52 -19.12 -13.74
CA ARG A 473 -6.49 -18.83 -14.81
C ARG A 473 -6.70 -17.34 -15.04
N GLU A 474 -6.58 -16.51 -14.01
CA GLU A 474 -6.68 -15.06 -14.13
C GLU A 474 -5.48 -14.47 -14.89
N TYR A 475 -4.28 -15.03 -14.70
CA TYR A 475 -3.13 -14.70 -15.54
C TYR A 475 -3.25 -15.21 -16.99
N GLY A 476 -4.26 -16.04 -17.30
CA GLY A 476 -4.37 -16.69 -18.60
C GLY A 476 -3.32 -17.80 -18.80
N TYR A 477 -2.87 -18.46 -17.73
CA TYR A 477 -1.92 -19.58 -17.81
C TYR A 477 -2.49 -20.71 -18.67
N ARG A 478 -1.73 -21.14 -19.69
CA ARG A 478 -2.13 -22.22 -20.60
C ARG A 478 -1.47 -23.54 -20.18
N HIS A 479 -0.15 -23.57 -20.20
CA HIS A 479 0.67 -24.71 -19.83
C HIS A 479 2.13 -24.28 -19.62
N GLY A 480 2.90 -25.12 -18.93
CA GLY A 480 4.30 -24.86 -18.62
C GLY A 480 5.16 -26.09 -18.81
N TRP A 481 6.45 -25.91 -18.65
CA TRP A 481 7.42 -27.00 -18.70
C TRP A 481 8.61 -26.71 -17.79
N GLU A 482 9.03 -27.74 -17.07
CA GLU A 482 10.15 -27.65 -16.12
C GLU A 482 11.28 -28.59 -16.54
N ARG A 483 12.53 -28.15 -16.39
CA ARG A 483 13.72 -28.97 -16.65
C ARG A 483 14.84 -28.64 -15.68
N PHE A 484 15.62 -29.65 -15.29
CA PHE A 484 16.65 -29.54 -14.27
C PHE A 484 17.96 -30.20 -14.72
N TRP A 485 19.09 -29.65 -14.25
CA TRP A 485 20.45 -30.15 -14.47
C TRP A 485 21.24 -30.13 -13.16
N GLY A 486 22.13 -31.10 -12.97
CA GLY A 486 23.02 -31.18 -11.82
C GLY A 486 22.56 -32.19 -10.77
N SER A 487 22.51 -31.77 -9.51
CA SER A 487 22.17 -32.63 -8.38
C SER A 487 21.29 -31.90 -7.37
N THR A 488 20.24 -32.58 -6.88
CA THR A 488 19.34 -32.07 -5.83
C THR A 488 20.00 -31.89 -4.46
N THR A 489 21.28 -32.25 -4.32
CA THR A 489 22.07 -32.10 -3.09
C THR A 489 23.36 -31.31 -3.29
N GLY A 490 23.57 -30.73 -4.48
CA GLY A 490 24.77 -29.99 -4.86
C GLY A 490 24.42 -28.90 -5.87
N PRO A 491 25.34 -28.55 -6.79
CA PRO A 491 25.04 -27.60 -7.84
C PRO A 491 23.85 -28.06 -8.69
N LEU A 492 22.94 -27.14 -8.95
CA LEU A 492 21.67 -27.38 -9.63
C LEU A 492 21.33 -26.17 -10.48
N THR A 493 20.91 -26.39 -11.73
CA THR A 493 20.26 -25.36 -12.54
C THR A 493 18.87 -25.87 -12.92
N SER A 494 17.85 -25.02 -12.86
CA SER A 494 16.50 -25.33 -13.32
C SER A 494 15.94 -24.24 -14.21
N VAL A 495 15.16 -24.63 -15.21
CA VAL A 495 14.47 -23.73 -16.13
C VAL A 495 12.98 -24.09 -16.14
N PHE A 496 12.16 -23.07 -15.93
CA PHE A 496 10.72 -23.07 -15.98
C PHE A 496 10.31 -22.19 -17.15
N LEU A 497 9.49 -22.71 -18.04
CA LEU A 497 8.94 -21.97 -19.16
C LEU A 497 7.42 -22.12 -19.13
N ASP A 498 6.72 -21.00 -18.94
CA ASP A 498 5.27 -20.96 -18.80
C ASP A 498 4.68 -20.12 -19.93
N GLN A 499 3.63 -20.62 -20.59
CA GLN A 499 2.93 -19.92 -21.67
C GLN A 499 1.57 -19.41 -21.20
N PHE A 500 1.24 -18.19 -21.62
CA PHE A 500 0.01 -17.48 -21.27
C PHE A 500 -0.81 -17.12 -22.51
N ASP A 501 -2.06 -16.72 -22.29
CA ASP A 501 -2.96 -16.23 -23.34
C ASP A 501 -2.49 -14.88 -23.92
N ASP A 502 -1.87 -14.04 -23.09
CA ASP A 502 -1.36 -12.73 -23.49
C ASP A 502 -0.06 -12.33 -22.76
N THR A 503 0.56 -11.27 -23.26
CA THR A 503 1.83 -10.72 -22.75
C THR A 503 1.69 -10.13 -21.34
N ALA A 504 0.52 -9.61 -21.00
CA ALA A 504 0.29 -8.95 -19.71
C ALA A 504 0.19 -9.98 -18.57
N GLY A 505 -0.46 -11.12 -18.84
CA GLY A 505 -0.51 -12.28 -17.96
C GLY A 505 0.87 -12.83 -17.67
N ALA A 506 1.66 -13.08 -18.72
CA ALA A 506 3.05 -13.55 -18.58
C ALA A 506 3.92 -12.59 -17.76
N ALA A 507 3.85 -11.28 -18.03
CA ALA A 507 4.61 -10.26 -17.31
C ALA A 507 4.20 -10.10 -15.85
N THR A 508 2.90 -10.23 -15.55
CA THR A 508 2.40 -10.11 -14.17
C THR A 508 2.78 -11.35 -13.37
N TYR A 509 2.62 -12.54 -13.94
CA TYR A 509 3.02 -13.80 -13.31
C TYR A 509 4.51 -13.81 -12.94
N ALA A 510 5.39 -13.43 -13.88
CA ALA A 510 6.83 -13.37 -13.63
C ALA A 510 7.21 -12.41 -12.49
N ARG A 511 6.55 -11.24 -12.43
CA ARG A 511 6.78 -10.24 -11.38
C ARG A 511 6.30 -10.72 -10.02
N ASP A 512 5.11 -11.31 -9.95
CA ASP A 512 4.50 -11.75 -8.71
C ASP A 512 5.27 -12.95 -8.13
N LEU A 513 5.74 -13.89 -8.96
CA LEU A 513 6.65 -14.96 -8.53
C LEU A 513 7.94 -14.40 -7.93
N ALA A 514 8.56 -13.41 -8.58
CA ALA A 514 9.79 -12.82 -8.06
C ALA A 514 9.61 -12.17 -6.68
N GLY A 515 8.46 -11.51 -6.47
CA GLY A 515 8.08 -10.94 -5.17
C GLY A 515 7.86 -12.01 -4.11
N ASN A 516 7.07 -13.03 -4.43
CA ASN A 516 6.76 -14.14 -3.52
C ASN A 516 8.03 -14.90 -3.09
N ASP A 517 8.92 -15.21 -4.03
CA ASP A 517 10.14 -15.97 -3.74
C ASP A 517 11.15 -15.15 -2.93
N ALA A 518 11.18 -13.82 -3.10
CA ALA A 518 12.01 -12.96 -2.26
C ALA A 518 11.57 -13.01 -0.78
N GLU A 519 10.26 -13.07 -0.51
CA GLU A 519 9.73 -13.26 0.86
C GLU A 519 10.06 -14.64 1.41
N VAL A 520 10.04 -15.68 0.56
CA VAL A 520 10.31 -17.06 0.98
C VAL A 520 11.79 -17.27 1.32
N TYR A 521 12.70 -16.77 0.49
CA TYR A 521 14.13 -17.07 0.60
C TYR A 521 14.96 -16.01 1.35
N ASP A 522 14.34 -14.91 1.80
CA ASP A 522 15.00 -13.79 2.49
C ASP A 522 16.24 -13.26 1.72
N GLY A 523 16.10 -13.19 0.40
CA GLY A 523 17.17 -12.81 -0.53
C GLY A 523 17.12 -11.36 -1.00
N VAL A 524 18.14 -10.92 -1.73
CA VAL A 524 18.20 -9.56 -2.30
C VAL A 524 17.57 -9.55 -3.69
N LEU A 525 16.33 -9.05 -3.78
CA LEU A 525 15.61 -8.90 -5.05
C LEU A 525 16.00 -7.59 -5.76
N ARG A 526 16.25 -7.67 -7.07
CA ARG A 526 16.50 -6.53 -7.96
C ARG A 526 15.60 -6.64 -9.18
N HIS A 527 14.85 -5.58 -9.46
CA HIS A 527 14.08 -5.43 -10.70
C HIS A 527 14.93 -4.70 -11.75
N ASP A 528 14.77 -5.08 -13.01
CA ASP A 528 15.51 -4.55 -14.16
C ASP A 528 17.03 -4.48 -13.92
N PRO A 529 17.67 -5.59 -13.50
CA PRO A 529 19.10 -5.59 -13.27
C PRO A 529 19.82 -5.43 -14.61
N SER A 530 20.83 -4.56 -14.68
CA SER A 530 21.61 -4.30 -15.91
C SER A 530 22.28 -5.54 -16.51
N SER A 531 22.35 -6.64 -15.77
CA SER A 531 22.82 -7.92 -16.28
C SER A 531 21.78 -8.59 -17.19
N LEU A 532 20.49 -8.55 -16.85
CA LEU A 532 19.42 -9.23 -17.59
C LEU A 532 18.69 -8.25 -18.55
N PRO A 533 17.89 -8.77 -19.50
CA PRO A 533 17.00 -7.94 -20.31
C PRO A 533 15.98 -7.15 -19.47
N ASP A 534 15.47 -6.05 -20.05
CA ASP A 534 14.43 -5.23 -19.44
C ASP A 534 13.17 -6.06 -19.14
N GLY A 535 12.55 -5.84 -17.98
CA GLY A 535 11.39 -6.61 -17.50
C GLY A 535 11.73 -7.88 -16.72
N CYS A 536 13.03 -8.18 -16.52
CA CYS A 536 13.47 -9.27 -15.67
C CYS A 536 13.65 -8.86 -14.21
N SER A 537 13.50 -9.82 -13.29
CA SER A 537 13.88 -9.69 -11.88
C SER A 537 14.96 -10.71 -11.52
N LEU A 538 15.90 -10.35 -10.64
CA LEU A 538 16.98 -11.22 -10.15
C LEU A 538 16.98 -11.22 -8.62
N LEU A 539 16.92 -12.39 -8.02
CA LEU A 539 17.04 -12.62 -6.58
C LEU A 539 18.35 -13.36 -6.31
N THR A 540 19.15 -12.90 -5.34
CA THR A 540 20.33 -13.63 -4.87
C THR A 540 20.23 -13.99 -3.38
N VAL A 541 20.71 -15.19 -3.04
CA VAL A 541 20.64 -15.77 -1.69
C VAL A 541 22.04 -16.26 -1.31
N ALA A 542 22.59 -15.67 -0.25
CA ALA A 542 24.01 -15.83 0.09
C ALA A 542 24.38 -17.20 0.71
N GLY A 543 23.42 -18.02 1.12
CA GLY A 543 23.71 -19.27 1.82
C GLY A 543 22.58 -20.29 1.81
N ALA A 544 22.93 -21.52 2.20
CA ALA A 544 21.96 -22.59 2.33
C ALA A 544 20.93 -22.27 3.42
N ASP A 545 19.66 -22.51 3.11
CA ASP A 545 18.60 -22.47 4.10
C ASP A 545 17.82 -23.80 4.11
N PRO A 546 18.05 -24.65 5.13
CA PRO A 546 17.34 -25.91 5.27
C PRO A 546 15.85 -25.80 5.61
N ALA A 547 15.34 -24.59 5.91
CA ALA A 547 13.91 -24.32 6.11
C ALA A 547 13.19 -24.13 4.77
N THR A 548 13.84 -23.49 3.80
CA THR A 548 13.33 -23.27 2.43
C THR A 548 13.76 -24.36 1.45
N GLY A 549 14.74 -25.20 1.82
CA GLY A 549 15.18 -26.34 1.00
C GLY A 549 16.38 -26.04 0.10
N LEU A 550 16.95 -24.84 0.19
CA LEU A 550 18.17 -24.46 -0.53
C LEU A 550 19.39 -25.19 0.03
N SER A 551 20.11 -25.89 -0.85
CA SER A 551 21.32 -26.66 -0.50
C SER A 551 22.59 -25.82 -0.41
N GLY A 552 22.59 -24.58 -0.92
CA GLY A 552 23.74 -23.70 -1.00
C GLY A 552 23.35 -22.28 -1.43
N PRO A 553 24.34 -21.40 -1.64
CA PRO A 553 24.14 -20.11 -2.29
C PRO A 553 23.41 -20.25 -3.62
N ALA A 554 22.47 -19.35 -3.88
CA ALA A 554 21.58 -19.46 -5.02
C ALA A 554 21.26 -18.12 -5.67
N ALA A 555 20.88 -18.17 -6.93
CA ALA A 555 20.30 -17.06 -7.66
C ALA A 555 19.05 -17.52 -8.41
N PHE A 556 18.13 -16.60 -8.63
CA PHE A 556 16.87 -16.84 -9.34
C PHE A 556 16.59 -15.67 -10.27
N ALA A 557 16.07 -15.94 -11.46
CA ALA A 557 15.59 -14.90 -12.35
C ALA A 557 14.22 -15.25 -12.91
N TRP A 558 13.39 -14.21 -13.04
CA TRP A 558 12.08 -14.29 -13.70
C TRP A 558 12.00 -13.21 -14.77
N CYS A 559 11.73 -13.62 -15.99
CA CYS A 559 11.68 -12.75 -17.16
C CYS A 559 10.40 -13.01 -17.95
N ALA A 560 9.78 -11.95 -18.45
CA ALA A 560 8.69 -12.08 -19.41
C ALA A 560 9.19 -11.79 -20.83
N HIS A 561 8.75 -12.60 -21.79
CA HIS A 561 9.13 -12.46 -23.21
C HIS A 561 7.95 -12.86 -24.08
N GLY A 562 7.30 -11.90 -24.72
CA GLY A 562 6.05 -12.15 -25.43
C GLY A 562 5.00 -12.75 -24.48
N VAL A 563 4.41 -13.88 -24.88
CA VAL A 563 3.42 -14.63 -24.08
C VAL A 563 4.06 -15.65 -23.11
N PHE A 564 5.37 -15.57 -22.88
CA PHE A 564 6.09 -16.51 -22.03
C PHE A 564 6.59 -15.85 -20.75
N SER A 565 6.56 -16.60 -19.65
CA SER A 565 7.35 -16.36 -18.44
C SER A 565 8.48 -17.38 -18.39
N VAL A 566 9.70 -16.92 -18.13
CA VAL A 566 10.91 -17.74 -17.98
C VAL A 566 11.41 -17.59 -16.55
N GLY A 567 11.39 -18.68 -15.80
CA GLY A 567 12.02 -18.79 -14.48
C GLY A 567 13.31 -19.59 -14.56
N VAL A 568 14.42 -19.07 -14.03
CA VAL A 568 15.70 -19.79 -13.95
C VAL A 568 16.22 -19.74 -12.53
N THR A 569 16.63 -20.88 -11.98
CA THR A 569 17.28 -20.96 -10.68
C THR A 569 18.62 -21.65 -10.82
N ALA A 570 19.65 -21.14 -10.15
CA ALA A 570 20.92 -21.84 -9.99
C ALA A 570 21.34 -21.89 -8.52
N VAL A 571 21.81 -23.06 -8.09
CA VAL A 571 22.52 -23.27 -6.81
C VAL A 571 23.96 -23.60 -7.15
N ALA A 572 24.91 -22.89 -6.55
CA ALA A 572 26.34 -23.04 -6.83
C ALA A 572 27.18 -22.96 -5.56
N ASP A 573 28.51 -23.00 -5.72
CA ASP A 573 29.47 -22.95 -4.61
C ASP A 573 29.48 -21.57 -3.91
N ASP A 574 29.17 -20.50 -4.65
CA ASP A 574 29.02 -19.14 -4.14
C ASP A 574 27.93 -18.36 -4.90
N GLU A 575 27.52 -17.22 -4.33
CA GLU A 575 26.45 -16.37 -4.85
C GLU A 575 26.76 -15.81 -6.25
N GLN A 576 28.03 -15.50 -6.54
CA GLN A 576 28.42 -14.95 -7.84
C GLN A 576 28.34 -16.02 -8.93
N ALA A 577 28.86 -17.22 -8.66
CA ALA A 577 28.75 -18.35 -9.58
C ALA A 577 27.29 -18.72 -9.88
N ALA A 578 26.40 -18.62 -8.88
CA ALA A 578 24.98 -18.82 -9.08
C ALA A 578 24.36 -17.72 -9.96
N ALA A 579 24.71 -16.45 -9.70
CA ALA A 579 24.22 -15.32 -10.50
C ALA A 579 24.71 -15.37 -11.96
N ASP A 580 25.96 -15.73 -12.19
CA ASP A 580 26.53 -15.87 -13.54
C ASP A 580 25.85 -17.00 -14.33
N GLU A 581 25.60 -18.15 -13.69
CA GLU A 581 24.87 -19.27 -14.32
C GLU A 581 23.43 -18.88 -14.66
N VAL A 582 22.70 -18.22 -13.75
CA VAL A 582 21.34 -17.72 -14.02
C VAL A 582 21.36 -16.76 -15.19
N HIS A 583 22.33 -15.85 -15.22
CA HIS A 583 22.48 -14.87 -16.27
C HIS A 583 22.63 -15.52 -17.65
N ASP A 584 23.60 -16.42 -17.78
CA ASP A 584 23.86 -17.08 -19.06
C ASP A 584 22.72 -18.01 -19.47
N ALA A 585 22.09 -18.71 -18.52
CA ALA A 585 20.97 -19.60 -18.79
C ALA A 585 19.71 -18.83 -19.22
N VAL A 586 19.40 -17.68 -18.60
CA VAL A 586 18.29 -16.82 -19.02
C VAL A 586 18.49 -16.35 -20.45
N ARG A 587 19.67 -15.84 -20.80
CA ARG A 587 19.95 -15.39 -22.17
C ARG A 587 19.81 -16.52 -23.18
N ALA A 588 20.44 -17.66 -22.89
CA ALA A 588 20.36 -18.83 -23.77
C ALA A 588 18.93 -19.35 -23.92
N GLN A 589 18.11 -19.27 -22.87
CA GLN A 589 16.70 -19.67 -22.93
C GLN A 589 15.85 -18.69 -23.74
N LEU A 590 16.04 -17.38 -23.56
CA LEU A 590 15.32 -16.35 -24.31
C LEU A 590 15.63 -16.40 -25.81
N ASP A 591 16.88 -16.69 -26.19
CA ASP A 591 17.30 -16.85 -27.59
C ASP A 591 16.59 -18.01 -28.31
N ARG A 592 15.98 -18.95 -27.57
CA ARG A 592 15.20 -20.06 -28.13
C ARG A 592 13.73 -19.74 -28.33
N LEU A 593 13.24 -18.63 -27.77
CA LEU A 593 11.84 -18.26 -27.86
C LEU A 593 11.52 -17.53 -29.18
N PRO A 594 10.27 -17.61 -29.66
CA PRO A 594 9.78 -16.74 -30.74
C PRO A 594 10.04 -15.26 -30.40
N ALA A 595 10.17 -14.41 -31.43
CA ALA A 595 10.27 -12.97 -31.21
C ALA A 595 9.03 -12.45 -30.44
N ALA A 596 9.27 -11.59 -29.45
CA ALA A 596 8.26 -11.03 -28.55
C ALA A 596 7.26 -10.12 -29.25
#